data_AF-A0A6B0XUB3-F1
#
_entry.id   AF-A0A6B0XUB3-F1
#
_cell.length_a   1.000
_cell.length_b   1.000
_cell.length_c   1.000
_cell.angle_alpha   90.00
_cell.angle_beta   90.00
_cell.angle_gamma   90.00
#
_symmetry.space_group_name_H-M   'P 1'
#
loop_
_entity.id
_entity.type
_entity.pdbx_description
1 polymer ?
#
loop_
_entity_poly.entity_id
_entity_poly.type
_entity_poly.pdbx_seq_one_letter_code
_entity_poly.pdbx_strand_id
1 'polypeptide(L)'
;MKNSTILGAFALLVLAAPVAAQWNASRADSHAPVGVMADHRHEAGEVMLSYRYMTMSMEGSRIGTDPVADADIVSTGGGFMITPTRMPMTMHMFGAMFAPSDRITFMAMLPLVSSSMDHITRHGGSFTTESGGVGDVKVG
;
A
#
# COMPACT_ATOMS: atom_id res chain seq x y z
N MET A 1 -34.45 40.63 67.95
CA MET A 1 -32.98 40.46 67.94
C MET A 1 -32.66 39.28 67.04
N LYS A 2 -31.86 39.50 65.96
CA LYS A 2 -30.94 38.57 65.26
C LYS A 2 -31.53 37.20 64.80
N ASN A 3 -31.39 36.66 63.60
CA ASN A 3 -30.49 36.85 62.46
C ASN A 3 -30.80 35.79 61.37
N SER A 4 -30.83 36.25 60.11
CA SER A 4 -30.51 35.61 58.81
C SER A 4 -30.18 34.11 58.71
N THR A 5 -30.70 33.41 57.69
CA THR A 5 -29.91 32.93 56.52
C THR A 5 -30.78 32.34 55.40
N ILE A 6 -30.58 32.88 54.20
CA ILE A 6 -30.99 32.39 52.87
C ILE A 6 -30.01 31.27 52.43
N LEU A 7 -30.43 30.35 51.56
CA LEU A 7 -29.71 29.73 50.42
C LEU A 7 -30.50 28.45 50.06
N GLY A 8 -31.15 28.30 48.90
CA GLY A 8 -30.66 28.54 47.54
C GLY A 8 -30.55 27.18 46.85
N ALA A 9 -31.68 26.60 46.43
CA ALA A 9 -31.72 25.30 45.74
C ALA A 9 -31.25 25.48 44.28
N PHE A 10 -30.01 25.14 43.99
CA PHE A 10 -29.49 25.05 42.63
C PHE A 10 -29.76 23.65 42.08
N ALA A 11 -30.78 23.52 41.23
CA ALA A 11 -30.97 22.33 40.42
C ALA A 11 -29.98 22.40 39.23
N LEU A 12 -28.91 21.62 39.30
CA LEU A 12 -27.94 21.49 38.22
C LEU A 12 -28.52 20.51 37.18
N LEU A 13 -29.16 21.05 36.14
CA LEU A 13 -29.59 20.29 34.97
C LEU A 13 -28.34 19.97 34.12
N VAL A 14 -27.77 18.78 34.28
CA VAL A 14 -26.68 18.30 33.43
C VAL A 14 -27.27 17.92 32.08
N LEU A 15 -27.17 18.83 31.09
CA LEU A 15 -27.37 18.49 29.68
C LEU A 15 -26.22 17.57 29.25
N ALA A 16 -26.47 16.26 29.23
CA ALA A 16 -25.59 15.33 28.54
C ALA A 16 -25.76 15.56 27.02
N ALA A 17 -24.97 16.47 26.45
CA ALA A 17 -24.83 16.54 25.01
C ALA A 17 -24.24 15.20 24.54
N PRO A 18 -24.84 14.53 23.53
CA PRO A 18 -24.13 13.43 22.91
C PRO A 18 -22.89 14.05 22.27
N VAL A 19 -21.71 13.69 22.76
CA VAL A 19 -20.48 13.87 21.99
C VAL A 19 -20.59 12.88 20.84
N ALA A 20 -21.35 13.25 19.82
CA ALA A 20 -21.24 12.63 18.52
C ALA A 20 -19.81 12.95 18.08
N ALA A 21 -18.95 11.93 18.02
CA ALA A 21 -17.66 12.05 17.35
C ALA A 21 -17.99 12.46 15.91
N GLN A 22 -17.89 13.75 15.62
CA GLN A 22 -18.17 14.29 14.30
C GLN A 22 -17.07 13.76 13.39
N TRP A 23 -17.40 12.74 12.61
CA TRP A 23 -16.52 12.20 11.60
C TRP A 23 -16.08 13.34 10.68
N ASN A 24 -14.78 13.53 10.56
CA ASN A 24 -14.19 14.63 9.80
C ASN A 24 -13.20 14.02 8.82
N ALA A 25 -13.54 14.09 7.53
CA ALA A 25 -12.74 13.58 6.43
C ALA A 25 -11.35 14.23 6.31
N SER A 26 -11.11 15.38 6.96
CA SER A 26 -9.79 16.02 6.95
C SER A 26 -8.79 15.41 7.95
N ARG A 27 -9.21 14.46 8.79
CA ARG A 27 -8.30 13.84 9.76
C ARG A 27 -7.44 12.78 9.07
N ALA A 28 -6.20 12.63 9.50
CA ALA A 28 -5.29 11.65 8.90
C ALA A 28 -5.76 10.19 9.08
N ASP A 29 -6.63 9.93 10.06
CA ASP A 29 -7.23 8.62 10.38
C ASP A 29 -8.63 8.42 9.78
N SER A 30 -9.19 9.38 9.04
CA SER A 30 -10.53 9.25 8.44
C SER A 30 -10.54 8.52 7.10
N HIS A 31 -9.38 8.14 6.59
CA HIS A 31 -9.22 7.34 5.37
C HIS A 31 -8.49 6.04 5.71
N ALA A 32 -8.82 4.94 5.02
CA ALA A 32 -7.98 3.76 5.08
C ALA A 32 -6.54 4.10 4.66
N PRO A 33 -5.57 3.30 5.13
CA PRO A 33 -4.20 3.40 4.68
C PRO A 33 -4.14 3.41 3.15
N VAL A 34 -3.24 4.21 2.59
CA VAL A 34 -3.03 4.40 1.13
C VAL A 34 -2.84 3.10 0.31
N GLY A 35 -2.65 1.95 0.97
CA GLY A 35 -2.61 0.63 0.35
C GLY A 35 -3.97 -0.04 0.13
N VAL A 36 -5.05 0.46 0.73
CA VAL A 36 -6.43 0.00 0.50
C VAL A 36 -7.02 0.84 -0.61
N MET A 37 -7.16 0.23 -1.79
CA MET A 37 -7.77 0.89 -2.93
C MET A 37 -9.30 0.94 -2.74
N ALA A 38 -9.91 2.07 -3.09
CA ALA A 38 -11.36 2.31 -3.07
C ALA A 38 -12.06 2.31 -1.69
N ASP A 39 -11.33 2.58 -0.60
CA ASP A 39 -11.94 2.68 0.74
C ASP A 39 -12.94 3.84 0.89
N HIS A 40 -12.77 4.91 0.11
CA HIS A 40 -13.69 6.03 0.08
C HIS A 40 -13.97 6.44 -1.36
N ARG A 41 -15.23 6.80 -1.62
CA ARG A 41 -15.59 7.55 -2.82
C ARG A 41 -15.18 9.00 -2.64
N HIS A 42 -14.70 9.57 -3.73
CA HIS A 42 -14.45 10.99 -3.81
C HIS A 42 -15.78 11.77 -3.93
N GLU A 43 -15.82 12.98 -3.39
CA GLU A 43 -16.96 13.89 -3.57
C GLU A 43 -17.07 14.35 -5.03
N ALA A 44 -18.26 14.79 -5.45
CA ALA A 44 -18.51 15.25 -6.79
C ALA A 44 -17.56 16.40 -7.20
N GLY A 45 -16.84 16.21 -8.30
CA GLY A 45 -15.88 17.15 -8.84
C GLY A 45 -14.45 16.96 -8.33
N GLU A 46 -14.21 16.04 -7.40
CA GLU A 46 -12.85 15.81 -6.88
C GLU A 46 -11.98 15.03 -7.86
N VAL A 47 -10.70 15.40 -7.86
CA VAL A 47 -9.63 14.75 -8.60
C VAL A 47 -8.53 14.39 -7.63
N MET A 48 -8.07 13.14 -7.68
CA MET A 48 -6.87 12.70 -6.99
C MET A 48 -5.83 12.29 -8.02
N LEU A 49 -4.62 12.83 -7.88
CA LEU A 49 -3.45 12.38 -8.61
C LEU A 49 -2.48 11.75 -7.61
N SER A 50 -1.93 10.59 -7.97
CA SER A 50 -0.97 9.87 -7.16
C SER A 50 0.22 9.43 -8.00
N TYR A 51 1.38 9.46 -7.36
CA TYR A 51 2.60 8.91 -7.91
C TYR A 51 3.30 8.15 -6.79
N ARG A 52 3.66 6.90 -7.06
CA ARG A 52 4.38 6.05 -6.11
C ARG A 52 5.56 5.41 -6.79
N TYR A 53 6.73 5.62 -6.20
CA TYR A 53 7.94 4.90 -6.56
C TYR A 53 8.14 3.72 -5.61
N MET A 54 8.35 2.52 -6.15
CA MET A 54 8.67 1.33 -5.38
C MET A 54 9.94 0.71 -5.92
N THR A 55 10.80 0.27 -5.01
CA THR A 55 11.92 -0.61 -5.32
C THR A 55 11.76 -1.89 -4.51
N MET A 56 12.01 -3.01 -5.16
CA MET A 56 12.02 -4.33 -4.53
C MET A 56 13.33 -4.99 -4.92
N SER A 57 13.99 -5.63 -3.96
CA SER A 57 15.15 -6.48 -4.24
C SER A 57 14.86 -7.85 -3.67
N MET A 58 14.99 -8.88 -4.50
CA MET A 58 14.92 -10.27 -4.05
C MET A 58 16.31 -10.89 -4.23
N GLU A 59 16.75 -11.60 -3.20
CA GLU A 59 18.02 -12.33 -3.18
C GLU A 59 17.88 -13.59 -2.33
N GLY A 60 18.69 -14.59 -2.68
CA GLY A 60 18.72 -15.87 -2.00
C GLY A 60 17.51 -16.76 -2.30
N SER A 61 17.77 -18.06 -2.32
CA SER A 61 16.77 -19.08 -2.58
C SER A 61 16.42 -19.84 -1.29
N ARG A 62 15.18 -20.33 -1.17
CA ARG A 62 14.71 -21.04 0.03
C ARG A 62 13.78 -22.19 -0.33
N ILE A 63 13.79 -23.23 0.50
CA ILE A 63 12.75 -24.28 0.51
C ILE A 63 11.97 -24.11 1.81
N GLY A 64 10.71 -23.66 1.69
CA GLY A 64 9.96 -23.22 2.86
C GLY A 64 10.64 -22.02 3.54
N THR A 65 11.11 -22.21 4.77
CA THR A 65 11.87 -21.19 5.52
C THR A 65 13.39 -21.34 5.41
N ASP A 66 13.86 -22.50 4.96
CA ASP A 66 15.27 -22.88 5.00
C ASP A 66 16.03 -22.29 3.82
N PRO A 67 17.12 -21.53 4.04
CA PRO A 67 17.94 -21.00 2.96
C PRO A 67 18.67 -22.14 2.25
N VAL A 68 18.78 -22.02 0.93
CA VAL A 68 19.48 -22.98 0.07
C VAL A 68 20.52 -22.21 -0.74
N ALA A 69 21.74 -22.75 -0.81
CA ALA A 69 22.78 -22.16 -1.63
C ALA A 69 22.46 -22.36 -3.11
N ASP A 70 22.71 -21.33 -3.92
CA ASP A 70 22.45 -21.39 -5.36
C ASP A 70 23.21 -22.54 -6.05
N ALA A 71 24.41 -22.88 -5.53
CA ALA A 71 25.20 -24.02 -5.99
C ALA A 71 24.51 -25.37 -5.77
N ASP A 72 23.76 -25.53 -4.67
CA ASP A 72 23.03 -26.75 -4.38
C ASP A 72 21.81 -26.89 -5.30
N ILE A 73 21.19 -25.77 -5.67
CA ILE A 73 20.05 -25.69 -6.59
C ILE A 73 20.44 -26.10 -8.00
N VAL A 74 21.57 -25.58 -8.50
CA VAL A 74 22.08 -25.93 -9.83
C VAL A 74 22.90 -27.22 -9.83
N SER A 75 23.00 -27.92 -8.70
CA SER A 75 23.71 -29.21 -8.64
C SER A 75 22.93 -30.33 -9.34
N THR A 76 23.61 -31.44 -9.63
CA THR A 76 22.96 -32.67 -10.15
C THR A 76 21.82 -33.17 -9.24
N GLY A 77 21.90 -32.89 -7.94
CA GLY A 77 20.87 -33.27 -6.96
C GLY A 77 19.74 -32.24 -6.80
N GLY A 78 20.00 -30.97 -7.12
CA GLY A 78 19.01 -29.89 -7.06
C GLY A 78 18.03 -29.89 -8.23
N GLY A 79 18.42 -30.46 -9.38
CA GLY A 79 17.54 -30.71 -10.51
C GLY A 79 17.26 -29.50 -11.42
N PHE A 80 17.78 -28.31 -11.08
CA PHE A 80 17.65 -27.12 -11.90
C PHE A 80 18.94 -26.84 -12.69
N MET A 81 18.79 -26.30 -13.91
CA MET A 81 19.93 -25.95 -14.75
C MET A 81 20.37 -24.49 -14.58
N ILE A 82 19.47 -23.64 -14.08
CA ILE A 82 19.64 -22.21 -13.91
C ILE A 82 18.92 -21.80 -12.62
N THR A 83 19.52 -20.94 -11.82
CA THR A 83 18.86 -20.32 -10.66
C THR A 83 19.07 -18.81 -10.67
N PRO A 84 18.04 -18.02 -10.35
CA PRO A 84 18.19 -16.60 -10.10
C PRO A 84 18.94 -16.37 -8.79
N THR A 85 19.82 -15.38 -8.76
CA THR A 85 20.64 -15.03 -7.59
C THR A 85 20.21 -13.70 -6.99
N ARG A 86 19.84 -12.75 -7.86
CA ARG A 86 19.46 -11.39 -7.49
C ARG A 86 18.46 -10.84 -8.49
N MET A 87 17.40 -10.20 -7.99
CA MET A 87 16.33 -9.62 -8.80
C MET A 87 15.90 -8.24 -8.28
N PRO A 88 16.63 -7.16 -8.60
CA PRO A 88 16.15 -5.80 -8.39
C PRO A 88 15.00 -5.49 -9.36
N MET A 89 13.93 -4.92 -8.81
CA MET A 89 12.80 -4.38 -9.53
C MET A 89 12.55 -2.95 -9.10
N THR A 90 12.11 -2.13 -10.05
CA THR A 90 11.67 -0.76 -9.81
C THR A 90 10.33 -0.55 -10.49
N MET A 91 9.43 0.18 -9.83
CA MET A 91 8.10 0.47 -10.34
C MET A 91 7.76 1.94 -10.09
N HIS A 92 7.40 2.64 -11.15
CA HIS A 92 6.77 3.95 -11.11
C HIS A 92 5.28 3.77 -11.35
N MET A 93 4.46 3.95 -10.31
CA MET A 93 3.02 3.82 -10.40
C MET A 93 2.38 5.20 -10.45
N PHE A 94 1.77 5.55 -11.58
CA PHE A 94 0.94 6.74 -11.73
C PHE A 94 -0.52 6.35 -11.52
N GLY A 95 -1.22 7.04 -10.65
CA GLY A 95 -2.64 6.82 -10.42
C GLY A 95 -3.42 8.12 -10.57
N ALA A 96 -4.61 8.02 -11.14
CA ALA A 96 -5.56 9.12 -11.20
C ALA A 96 -6.93 8.61 -10.78
N MET A 97 -7.65 9.40 -10.00
CA MET A 97 -9.05 9.17 -9.68
C MET A 97 -9.86 10.44 -9.97
N PHE A 98 -11.06 10.27 -10.51
CA PHE A 98 -11.97 11.37 -10.81
C PHE A 98 -13.40 10.99 -10.44
N ALA A 99 -14.06 11.82 -9.63
CA ALA A 99 -15.44 11.61 -9.26
C ALA A 99 -16.36 12.63 -9.95
N PRO A 100 -17.13 12.25 -10.99
CA PRO A 100 -18.14 13.13 -11.56
C PRO A 100 -19.36 13.34 -10.63
N SER A 101 -19.55 12.48 -9.62
CA SER A 101 -20.63 12.55 -8.63
C SER A 101 -20.23 11.82 -7.34
N ASP A 102 -20.93 12.06 -6.23
CA ASP A 102 -20.66 11.38 -4.93
C ASP A 102 -20.89 9.85 -4.96
N ARG A 103 -21.44 9.33 -6.06
CA ARG A 103 -21.77 7.90 -6.22
C ARG A 103 -20.76 7.14 -7.07
N ILE A 104 -19.99 7.83 -7.90
CA ILE A 104 -19.11 7.22 -8.90
C ILE A 104 -17.77 7.92 -8.83
N THR A 105 -16.73 7.12 -8.66
CA THR A 105 -15.34 7.56 -8.77
C THR A 105 -14.65 6.62 -9.75
N PHE A 106 -14.13 7.18 -10.83
CA PHE A 106 -13.29 6.45 -11.77
C PHE A 106 -11.86 6.41 -11.24
N MET A 107 -11.17 5.29 -11.44
CA MET A 107 -9.75 5.13 -11.15
C MET A 107 -9.00 4.61 -12.38
N ALA A 108 -7.77 5.08 -12.55
CA ALA A 108 -6.82 4.56 -13.51
C ALA A 108 -5.44 4.46 -12.86
N MET A 109 -4.76 3.33 -13.02
CA MET A 109 -3.41 3.09 -12.54
C MET A 109 -2.53 2.59 -13.67
N LEU A 110 -1.39 3.25 -13.85
CA LEU A 110 -0.40 2.96 -14.88
C LEU A 110 0.95 2.67 -14.21
N PRO A 111 1.33 1.38 -14.10
CA PRO A 111 2.65 1.00 -13.61
C PRO A 111 3.68 0.96 -14.76
N LEU A 112 4.82 1.63 -14.58
CA LEU A 112 6.02 1.43 -15.40
C LEU A 112 7.01 0.61 -14.57
N VAL A 113 7.34 -0.59 -15.05
CA VAL A 113 8.14 -1.58 -14.32
C VAL A 113 9.45 -1.79 -15.05
N SER A 114 10.54 -1.91 -14.29
CA SER A 114 11.84 -2.37 -14.79
C SER A 114 12.39 -3.41 -13.83
N SER A 115 12.82 -4.54 -14.39
CA SER A 115 13.31 -5.71 -13.68
C SER A 115 14.63 -6.15 -14.30
N SER A 116 15.62 -6.43 -13.45
CA SER A 116 16.87 -7.08 -13.84
C SER A 116 17.05 -8.32 -12.99
N MET A 117 17.48 -9.42 -13.59
CA MET A 117 17.63 -10.71 -12.91
C MET A 117 18.96 -11.36 -13.29
N ASP A 118 19.79 -11.57 -12.30
CA ASP A 118 21.06 -12.27 -12.45
C ASP A 118 20.87 -13.77 -12.23
N HIS A 119 21.45 -14.57 -13.11
CA HIS A 119 21.34 -16.01 -13.09
C HIS A 119 22.71 -16.66 -13.02
N ILE A 120 22.79 -17.79 -12.34
CA ILE A 120 23.90 -18.74 -12.49
C ILE A 120 23.37 -20.03 -13.12
N THR A 121 24.22 -20.66 -13.91
CA THR A 121 23.93 -21.93 -14.58
C THR A 121 24.71 -23.05 -13.93
N ARG A 122 24.22 -24.28 -14.06
CA ARG A 122 24.88 -25.50 -13.59
C ARG A 122 26.30 -25.69 -14.13
N HIS A 123 26.58 -25.15 -15.33
CA HIS A 123 27.90 -25.24 -15.95
C HIS A 123 28.86 -24.13 -15.47
N GLY A 124 28.47 -23.35 -14.45
CA GLY A 124 29.30 -22.29 -13.87
C GLY A 124 29.25 -20.95 -14.62
N GLY A 125 28.46 -20.84 -15.69
CA GLY A 125 28.24 -19.57 -16.39
C GLY A 125 27.21 -18.69 -15.67
N SER A 126 27.37 -17.37 -15.78
CA SER A 126 26.41 -16.38 -15.28
C SER A 126 25.88 -15.50 -16.41
N PHE A 127 24.63 -15.06 -16.31
CA PHE A 127 24.05 -14.09 -17.25
C PHE A 127 22.98 -13.25 -16.58
N THR A 128 22.76 -12.05 -17.11
CA THR A 128 21.72 -11.12 -16.64
C THR A 128 20.64 -11.02 -17.68
N THR A 129 19.37 -11.01 -17.24
CA THR A 129 18.22 -10.75 -18.09
C THR A 129 17.52 -9.48 -17.60
N GLU A 130 17.21 -8.59 -18.53
CA GLU A 130 16.54 -7.33 -18.22
C GLU A 130 15.21 -7.24 -18.98
N SER A 131 14.21 -6.68 -18.34
CA SER A 131 12.91 -6.40 -18.93
C SER A 131 12.35 -5.12 -18.35
N GLY A 132 11.78 -4.27 -19.19
CA GLY A 132 11.15 -3.04 -18.75
C GLY A 132 10.01 -2.65 -19.68
N GLY A 133 8.98 -2.04 -19.11
CA GLY A 133 7.80 -1.62 -19.86
C GLY A 133 6.63 -1.18 -19.01
N VAL A 134 5.49 -1.02 -19.68
CA VAL A 134 4.21 -0.76 -19.02
C VAL A 134 3.67 -2.08 -18.49
N GLY A 135 3.36 -2.15 -17.20
CA GLY A 135 2.69 -3.30 -16.59
C GLY A 135 1.19 -3.26 -16.78
N ASP A 136 0.47 -4.05 -15.98
CA ASP A 136 -0.99 -4.15 -16.08
C ASP A 136 -1.68 -2.84 -15.68
N VAL A 137 -2.28 -2.19 -16.67
CA VAL A 137 -3.12 -1.00 -16.45
C VAL A 137 -4.40 -1.43 -15.76
N LYS A 138 -4.70 -0.80 -14.62
CA LYS A 138 -5.95 -1.06 -13.89
C LYS A 138 -6.87 0.13 -14.04
N VAL A 139 -8.11 -0.15 -14.43
CA VAL A 139 -9.19 0.84 -14.50
C VAL A 139 -10.40 0.31 -13.75
N GLY A 140 -11.17 1.21 -13.13
CA GLY A 140 -12.38 0.85 -12.38
C GLY A 140 -13.20 2.04 -11.93
#